data_AF-E6MZF1-F1
#
_entry.id   AF-E6MZF1-F1
#
_cell.length_a   1.000
_cell.length_b   1.000
_cell.length_c   1.000
_cell.angle_alpha   90.00
_cell.angle_beta   90.00
_cell.angle_gamma   90.00
#
_symmetry.space_group_name_H-M   'P 1'
#
loop_
_entity.id
_entity.type
_entity.pdbx_description
1 polymer ?
#
loop_
_entity_poly.entity_id
_entity_poly.type
_entity_poly.pdbx_seq_one_letter_code
_entity_poly.pdbx_strand_id
1 'polypeptide(L)'
;MEMVEKHLNESDMPFIGTKEFTPKKLWEIFGTPKQKWVKKDDIKTAIATQNDWYVMDNFAGTSLEEALIQFISEHLGDLKSKYDVHLIRNEEVFKLNNFSDGEGFMPDFILLLKNKQKSSSNGVDDFLHYQIFIEPKGEHLVENDSWKDAFLKAITAEYGTDKILQKDTPHYRLIGLPFFTDNQENEQFTKSFPLGAASLEK
;
A
#
# COMPACT_ATOMS: atom_id res chain seq x y z
N MET A 1 -17.61 19.77 -30.82
CA MET A 1 -18.25 18.62 -30.16
C MET A 1 -17.56 17.33 -30.59
N GLU A 2 -17.67 16.91 -31.85
CA GLU A 2 -17.11 15.63 -32.34
C GLU A 2 -15.58 15.47 -32.17
N MET A 3 -14.78 16.52 -32.41
CA MET A 3 -13.32 16.47 -32.15
C MET A 3 -12.97 16.44 -30.65
N VAL A 4 -13.83 17.00 -29.80
CA VAL A 4 -13.66 16.98 -28.33
C VAL A 4 -14.02 15.59 -27.80
N GLU A 5 -15.13 15.02 -28.24
CA GLU A 5 -15.53 13.64 -27.92
C GLU A 5 -14.51 12.62 -28.41
N LYS A 6 -13.99 12.79 -29.64
CA LYS A 6 -12.93 11.93 -30.16
C LYS A 6 -11.66 12.03 -29.32
N HIS A 7 -11.26 13.24 -28.93
CA HIS A 7 -10.07 13.43 -28.10
C HIS A 7 -10.26 12.89 -26.68
N LEU A 8 -11.45 13.06 -26.10
CA LEU A 8 -11.81 12.46 -24.82
C LEU A 8 -11.79 10.93 -24.91
N ASN A 9 -12.39 10.33 -25.94
CA ASN A 9 -12.39 8.89 -26.16
C ASN A 9 -10.98 8.31 -26.41
N GLU A 10 -10.11 9.03 -27.10
CA GLU A 10 -8.69 8.65 -27.27
C GLU A 10 -7.92 8.77 -25.95
N SER A 11 -8.27 9.74 -25.10
CA SER A 11 -7.69 9.93 -23.76
C SER A 11 -8.26 9.00 -22.69
N ASP A 12 -9.47 8.48 -22.90
CA ASP A 12 -10.22 7.59 -22.00
C ASP A 12 -9.85 6.11 -22.21
N MET A 13 -8.95 5.78 -23.16
CA MET A 13 -8.41 4.43 -23.23
C MET A 13 -7.65 4.12 -21.94
N PRO A 14 -8.06 3.09 -21.17
CA PRO A 14 -7.41 2.79 -19.91
C PRO A 14 -5.97 2.41 -20.15
N PHE A 15 -5.06 3.04 -19.41
CA PHE A 15 -3.68 2.59 -19.35
C PHE A 15 -3.66 1.22 -18.66
N ILE A 16 -3.51 0.16 -19.46
CA ILE A 16 -3.38 -1.20 -18.94
C ILE A 16 -2.09 -1.27 -18.13
N GLY A 17 -2.19 -1.72 -16.87
CA GLY A 17 -1.04 -1.82 -15.98
C GLY A 17 0.05 -2.71 -16.58
N THR A 18 1.27 -2.17 -16.68
CA THR A 18 2.44 -2.96 -17.05
C THR A 18 2.95 -3.75 -15.85
N LYS A 19 3.52 -4.94 -16.12
CA LYS A 19 4.29 -5.70 -15.12
C LYS A 19 5.75 -5.24 -15.02
N GLU A 20 6.15 -4.27 -15.85
CA GLU A 20 7.48 -3.68 -15.76
C GLU A 20 7.56 -2.70 -14.58
N PHE A 21 8.49 -2.96 -13.67
CA PHE A 21 8.75 -2.07 -12.55
C PHE A 21 9.64 -0.90 -12.98
N THR A 22 9.19 0.32 -12.67
CA THR A 22 9.99 1.54 -12.79
C THR A 22 10.09 2.21 -11.42
N PRO A 23 11.28 2.28 -10.81
CA PRO A 23 11.44 2.93 -9.52
C PRO A 23 11.18 4.44 -9.64
N LYS A 24 10.43 4.99 -8.68
CA LYS A 24 10.25 6.42 -8.48
C LYS A 24 10.61 6.79 -7.06
N LYS A 25 11.12 8.00 -6.87
CA LYS A 25 11.43 8.53 -5.55
C LYS A 25 10.16 9.03 -4.89
N LEU A 26 10.07 8.90 -3.56
CA LEU A 26 8.89 9.35 -2.82
C LEU A 26 8.57 10.82 -3.09
N TRP A 27 9.58 11.70 -3.19
CA TRP A 27 9.35 13.12 -3.48
C TRP A 27 8.83 13.38 -4.90
N GLU A 28 9.01 12.47 -5.85
CA GLU A 28 8.43 12.62 -7.19
C GLU A 28 6.92 12.33 -7.19
N ILE A 29 6.44 11.59 -6.18
CA ILE A 29 5.04 11.20 -6.02
C ILE A 29 4.34 12.11 -4.99
N PHE A 30 4.96 12.27 -3.82
CA PHE A 30 4.40 12.96 -2.64
C PHE A 30 5.05 14.32 -2.36
N GLY A 31 5.98 14.80 -3.21
CA GLY A 31 6.67 16.07 -2.97
C GLY A 31 5.80 17.31 -3.10
N THR A 32 4.64 17.18 -3.75
CA THR A 32 3.62 18.23 -3.81
C THR A 32 2.53 17.92 -2.80
N PRO A 33 2.34 18.76 -1.76
CA PRO A 33 1.28 18.56 -0.79
C PRO A 33 -0.11 18.59 -1.44
N LYS A 34 -0.93 17.58 -1.18
CA LYS A 34 -2.35 17.59 -1.54
C LYS A 34 -3.15 18.33 -0.47
N GLN A 35 -3.85 19.39 -0.85
CA GLN A 35 -4.74 20.11 0.05
C GLN A 35 -6.09 19.40 0.16
N LYS A 36 -6.58 19.23 1.39
CA LYS A 36 -7.89 18.63 1.68
C LYS A 36 -8.65 19.50 2.67
N TRP A 37 -9.92 19.73 2.41
CA TRP A 37 -10.81 20.41 3.33
C TRP A 37 -11.33 19.39 4.34
N VAL A 38 -11.01 19.62 5.62
CA VAL A 38 -11.40 18.76 6.73
C VAL A 38 -12.00 19.64 7.82
N LYS A 39 -13.03 19.16 8.51
CA LYS A 39 -13.52 19.85 9.70
C LYS A 39 -12.46 19.78 10.78
N LYS A 40 -12.21 20.89 11.45
CA LYS A 40 -11.16 20.99 12.48
C LYS A 40 -11.32 19.93 13.59
N ASP A 41 -12.55 19.62 13.97
CA ASP A 41 -12.86 18.68 15.05
C ASP A 41 -12.60 17.20 14.67
N ASP A 42 -12.50 16.91 13.36
CA ASP A 42 -12.18 15.57 12.86
C ASP A 42 -10.66 15.32 12.79
N ILE A 43 -9.83 16.33 13.06
CA ILE A 43 -8.37 16.24 12.98
C ILE A 43 -7.81 15.65 14.28
N LYS A 44 -7.13 14.50 14.14
CA LYS A 44 -6.45 13.79 15.22
C LYS A 44 -4.93 13.90 15.07
N THR A 45 -4.35 14.93 15.68
CA THR A 45 -2.88 15.11 15.71
C THR A 45 -2.19 14.07 16.60
N ALA A 46 -2.89 13.54 17.61
CA ALA A 46 -2.36 12.53 18.52
C ALA A 46 -1.82 11.29 17.79
N ILE A 47 -2.54 10.81 16.76
CA ILE A 47 -2.11 9.66 15.95
C ILE A 47 -0.74 9.90 15.34
N ALA A 48 -0.49 11.06 14.74
CA ALA A 48 0.80 11.39 14.16
C ALA A 48 1.89 11.54 15.23
N THR A 49 1.61 12.29 16.29
CA THR A 49 2.63 12.60 17.32
C THR A 49 3.03 11.41 18.20
N GLN A 50 2.16 10.41 18.36
CA GLN A 50 2.42 9.21 19.16
C GLN A 50 3.06 8.08 18.36
N ASN A 51 3.06 8.19 17.02
CA ASN A 51 3.54 7.15 16.12
C ASN A 51 4.63 7.72 15.21
N ASP A 52 5.89 7.60 15.62
CA ASP A 52 7.09 8.01 14.86
C ASP A 52 7.23 7.36 13.47
N TRP A 53 6.51 6.27 13.25
CA TRP A 53 6.42 5.52 11.99
C TRP A 53 5.28 6.01 11.09
N TYR A 54 4.35 6.84 11.58
CA TYR A 54 3.28 7.42 10.76
C TYR A 54 3.78 8.70 10.07
N VAL A 55 3.72 8.75 8.75
CA VAL A 55 4.42 9.80 7.98
C VAL A 55 3.66 11.11 7.91
N MET A 56 2.33 11.11 8.05
CA MET A 56 1.53 12.33 7.91
C MET A 56 1.52 13.14 9.21
N ASP A 57 1.47 14.48 9.10
CA ASP A 57 1.44 15.38 10.27
C ASP A 57 0.15 15.28 11.10
N ASN A 58 -0.94 14.83 10.48
CA ASN A 58 -2.24 14.71 11.10
C ASN A 58 -3.00 13.53 10.50
N PHE A 59 -3.94 13.00 11.27
CA PHE A 59 -4.92 12.02 10.78
C PHE A 59 -6.32 12.63 10.73
N ALA A 60 -7.03 12.39 9.63
CA ALA A 60 -8.44 12.74 9.46
C ALA A 60 -9.11 11.68 8.59
N GLY A 61 -9.56 10.61 9.23
CA GLY A 61 -10.09 9.42 8.57
C GLY A 61 -11.27 8.81 9.31
N THR A 62 -11.74 7.68 8.79
CA THR A 62 -12.83 6.89 9.36
C THR A 62 -12.38 6.14 10.61
N SER A 63 -13.36 5.63 11.39
CA SER A 63 -13.08 4.74 12.52
C SER A 63 -12.39 3.44 12.08
N LEU A 64 -12.63 2.96 10.87
CA LEU A 64 -11.99 1.76 10.34
C LEU A 64 -10.51 2.01 10.00
N GLU A 65 -10.20 3.17 9.40
CA GLU A 65 -8.81 3.58 9.16
C GLU A 65 -8.05 3.78 10.49
N GLU A 66 -8.72 4.31 11.51
CA GLU A 66 -8.14 4.42 12.86
C GLU A 66 -7.90 3.06 13.51
N ALA A 67 -8.84 2.12 13.38
CA ALA A 67 -8.69 0.76 13.85
C ALA A 67 -7.51 0.04 13.16
N LEU A 68 -7.29 0.28 11.87
CA LEU A 68 -6.12 -0.22 11.14
C LEU A 68 -4.81 0.33 11.73
N ILE A 69 -4.75 1.63 12.01
CA ILE A 69 -3.55 2.25 12.62
C ILE A 69 -3.29 1.64 14.00
N GLN A 70 -4.34 1.45 14.81
CA GLN A 70 -4.22 0.80 16.12
C GLN A 70 -3.72 -0.64 16.00
N PHE A 71 -4.29 -1.42 15.07
CA PHE A 71 -3.84 -2.78 14.78
C PHE A 71 -2.35 -2.83 14.41
N ILE A 72 -1.90 -1.93 13.52
CA ILE A 72 -0.49 -1.84 13.13
C ILE A 72 0.37 -1.51 14.36
N SER A 73 -0.03 -0.53 15.17
CA SER A 73 0.68 -0.15 16.39
C SER A 73 0.92 -1.33 17.34
N GLU A 74 -0.09 -2.19 17.51
CA GLU A 74 -0.01 -3.38 18.38
C GLU A 74 0.92 -4.46 17.83
N HIS A 75 1.08 -4.54 16.51
CA HIS A 75 1.90 -5.56 15.82
C HIS A 75 3.28 -5.05 15.40
N LEU A 76 3.62 -3.79 15.69
CA LEU A 76 4.89 -3.17 15.27
C LEU A 76 6.11 -3.62 16.07
N GLY A 77 5.93 -4.16 17.28
CA GLY A 77 7.02 -4.49 18.20
C GLY A 77 8.13 -5.31 17.53
N ASP A 78 7.77 -6.44 16.94
CA ASP A 78 8.72 -7.32 16.27
C ASP A 78 9.30 -6.70 14.99
N LEU A 79 8.52 -5.87 14.29
CA LEU A 79 8.91 -5.28 13.03
C LEU A 79 9.96 -4.20 13.20
N LYS A 80 9.80 -3.32 14.19
CA LYS A 80 10.76 -2.25 14.46
C LYS A 80 12.15 -2.77 14.83
N SER A 81 12.26 -4.01 15.32
CA SER A 81 13.57 -4.62 15.59
C SER A 81 14.34 -4.96 14.31
N LYS A 82 13.64 -5.32 13.22
CA LYS A 82 14.22 -5.83 11.96
C LYS A 82 14.23 -4.79 10.84
N TYR A 83 13.26 -3.88 10.86
CA TYR A 83 12.97 -2.96 9.77
C TYR A 83 12.93 -1.51 10.24
N ASP A 84 13.33 -0.59 9.36
CA ASP A 84 12.85 0.79 9.38
C ASP A 84 11.43 0.79 8.82
N VAL A 85 10.47 1.35 9.57
CA VAL A 85 9.04 1.22 9.29
C VAL A 85 8.41 2.58 9.08
N HIS A 86 7.68 2.74 7.97
CA HIS A 86 6.94 3.97 7.66
C HIS A 86 5.56 3.63 7.08
N LEU A 87 4.49 4.15 7.68
CA LEU A 87 3.13 4.08 7.15
C LEU A 87 2.76 5.42 6.52
N ILE A 88 2.46 5.38 5.22
CA ILE A 88 1.98 6.52 4.44
C ILE A 88 0.47 6.35 4.26
N ARG A 89 -0.32 7.37 4.61
CA ARG A 89 -1.69 7.49 4.12
C ARG A 89 -1.63 8.13 2.73
N ASN A 90 -2.19 7.46 1.74
CA ASN A 90 -1.97 7.79 0.35
C ASN A 90 -2.71 9.05 -0.12
N GLU A 91 -3.94 9.27 0.39
CA GLU A 91 -4.79 10.42 0.01
C GLU A 91 -5.01 10.51 -1.51
N GLU A 92 -5.17 9.38 -2.19
CA GLU A 92 -5.37 9.30 -3.66
C GLU A 92 -4.22 9.91 -4.49
N VAL A 93 -3.02 10.06 -3.91
CA VAL A 93 -1.85 10.62 -4.63
C VAL A 93 -1.19 9.55 -5.51
N PHE A 94 -1.01 8.36 -4.97
CA PHE A 94 -0.42 7.21 -5.65
C PHE A 94 -1.49 6.31 -6.25
N LYS A 95 -1.40 6.06 -7.56
CA LYS A 95 -2.33 5.24 -8.34
C LYS A 95 -1.58 4.06 -8.96
N LEU A 96 -2.17 2.88 -8.81
CA LEU A 96 -1.85 1.64 -9.52
C LEU A 96 -2.89 1.42 -10.61
N ASN A 97 -2.51 0.72 -11.68
CA ASN A 97 -3.45 0.31 -12.72
C ASN A 97 -3.44 -1.21 -12.80
N ASN A 98 -4.62 -1.81 -12.85
CA ASN A 98 -4.81 -3.26 -12.86
C ASN A 98 -4.17 -3.89 -14.11
N PHE A 99 -3.58 -5.08 -13.95
CA PHE A 99 -2.87 -5.79 -15.03
C PHE A 99 -3.80 -6.31 -16.12
N SER A 100 -5.07 -6.56 -15.80
CA SER A 100 -6.05 -7.14 -16.73
C SER A 100 -6.70 -6.11 -17.65
N ASP A 101 -7.17 -5.02 -17.08
CA ASP A 101 -8.09 -4.06 -17.71
C ASP A 101 -7.66 -2.60 -17.56
N GLY A 102 -6.58 -2.35 -16.81
CA GLY A 102 -6.10 -0.99 -16.53
C GLY A 102 -6.95 -0.21 -15.53
N GLU A 103 -7.89 -0.85 -14.84
CA GLU A 103 -8.71 -0.18 -13.83
C GLU A 103 -7.82 0.43 -12.73
N GLY A 104 -8.13 1.68 -12.40
CA GLY A 104 -7.31 2.50 -11.51
C GLY A 104 -7.59 2.19 -10.04
N PHE A 105 -6.56 1.82 -9.30
CA PHE A 105 -6.65 1.56 -7.86
C PHE A 105 -5.70 2.46 -7.08
N MET A 106 -6.22 3.14 -6.06
CA MET A 106 -5.45 3.99 -5.16
C MET A 106 -5.60 3.40 -3.75
N PRO A 107 -4.63 2.62 -3.24
CA PRO A 107 -4.73 2.05 -1.91
C PRO A 107 -4.77 3.15 -0.86
N ASP A 108 -5.57 3.00 0.19
CA ASP A 108 -5.64 4.00 1.26
C ASP A 108 -4.32 4.17 2.01
N PHE A 109 -3.59 3.06 2.24
CA PHE A 109 -2.31 3.07 2.96
C PHE A 109 -1.21 2.30 2.23
N ILE A 110 0.02 2.76 2.43
CA ILE A 110 1.25 2.15 1.94
C ILE A 110 2.19 1.99 3.13
N LEU A 111 2.44 0.74 3.53
CA LEU A 111 3.42 0.40 4.56
C LEU A 111 4.76 0.07 3.89
N LEU A 112 5.79 0.85 4.23
CA LEU A 112 7.16 0.67 3.79
C LEU A 112 7.99 0.01 4.88
N LEU A 113 8.60 -1.12 4.57
CA LEU A 113 9.59 -1.77 5.43
C LEU A 113 10.93 -1.83 4.71
N LYS A 114 11.99 -1.40 5.38
CA LYS A 114 13.36 -1.56 4.89
C LYS A 114 14.17 -2.33 5.91
N ASN A 115 14.87 -3.38 5.50
CA ASN A 115 15.73 -4.10 6.44
C ASN A 115 16.78 -3.16 7.05
N LYS A 116 17.00 -3.27 8.36
CA LYS A 116 18.08 -2.54 9.04
C LYS A 116 19.47 -3.11 8.75
N GLN A 117 19.53 -4.39 8.40
CA GLN A 117 20.74 -5.08 8.00
C GLN A 117 20.55 -5.65 6.59
N LYS A 118 21.65 -5.89 5.88
CA LYS A 118 21.57 -6.60 4.61
C LYS A 118 20.92 -7.96 4.84
N SER A 119 19.95 -8.28 3.98
CA SER A 119 19.43 -9.64 3.92
C SER A 119 20.52 -10.51 3.31
N SER A 120 20.72 -11.72 3.80
CA SER A 120 21.31 -12.81 3.01
C SER A 120 20.25 -13.85 2.63
N SER A 121 19.02 -13.71 3.15
CA SER A 121 17.86 -14.51 2.76
C SER A 121 17.24 -13.96 1.47
N ASN A 122 16.64 -14.85 0.69
CA ASN A 122 16.02 -14.58 -0.62
C ASN A 122 16.99 -14.32 -1.79
N GLY A 123 18.24 -14.80 -1.70
CA GLY A 123 19.21 -14.73 -2.81
C GLY A 123 19.72 -13.32 -3.14
N VAL A 124 19.50 -12.36 -2.24
CA VAL A 124 19.98 -10.98 -2.32
C VAL A 124 20.94 -10.77 -1.16
N ASP A 125 22.14 -10.28 -1.44
CA ASP A 125 23.14 -9.85 -0.44
C ASP A 125 23.16 -8.31 -0.29
N ASP A 126 21.97 -7.75 -0.05
CA ASP A 126 21.77 -6.31 0.05
C ASP A 126 20.49 -5.96 0.86
N PHE A 127 20.19 -4.67 0.97
CA PHE A 127 18.98 -4.19 1.62
C PHE A 127 17.72 -4.52 0.79
N LEU A 128 16.83 -5.29 1.40
CA LEU A 128 15.51 -5.59 0.87
C LEU A 128 14.48 -4.58 1.38
N HIS A 129 13.63 -4.11 0.48
CA HIS A 129 12.54 -3.19 0.75
C HIS A 129 11.22 -3.87 0.43
N TYR A 130 10.22 -3.62 1.27
CA TYR A 130 8.86 -4.09 1.07
C TYR A 130 7.95 -2.87 0.93
N GLN A 131 7.13 -2.89 -0.10
CA GLN A 131 6.03 -1.95 -0.28
C GLN A 131 4.73 -2.73 -0.18
N ILE A 132 3.99 -2.48 0.90
CA ILE A 132 2.78 -3.21 1.26
C ILE A 132 1.59 -2.28 1.06
N PHE A 133 0.65 -2.68 0.21
CA PHE A 133 -0.58 -1.96 -0.08
C PHE A 133 -1.71 -2.47 0.81
N ILE A 134 -2.42 -1.54 1.45
CA ILE A 134 -3.44 -1.84 2.45
C ILE A 134 -4.69 -1.02 2.13
N GLU A 135 -5.84 -1.70 2.10
CA GLU A 135 -7.16 -1.11 1.87
C GLU A 135 -8.11 -1.52 3.02
N PRO A 136 -8.43 -0.61 3.96
CA PRO A 136 -9.55 -0.80 4.86
C PRO A 136 -10.87 -0.73 4.11
N LYS A 137 -11.78 -1.66 4.37
CA LYS A 137 -13.05 -1.75 3.65
C LYS A 137 -14.20 -2.18 4.56
N GLY A 138 -15.24 -1.36 4.65
CA GLY A 138 -16.46 -1.74 5.37
C GLY A 138 -17.13 -2.94 4.70
N GLU A 139 -17.63 -3.89 5.49
CA GLU A 139 -18.15 -5.18 5.01
C GLU A 139 -19.18 -5.05 3.88
N HIS A 140 -20.10 -4.11 4.01
CA HIS A 140 -21.14 -3.82 3.02
C HIS A 140 -20.63 -3.36 1.65
N LEU A 141 -19.34 -2.99 1.53
CA LEU A 141 -18.72 -2.56 0.28
C LEU A 141 -17.78 -3.62 -0.33
N VAL A 142 -17.57 -4.75 0.36
CA VAL A 142 -16.59 -5.76 -0.06
C VAL A 142 -16.98 -6.40 -1.39
N GLU A 143 -18.26 -6.70 -1.60
CA GLU A 143 -18.73 -7.33 -2.84
C GLU A 143 -18.46 -6.44 -4.07
N ASN A 144 -18.78 -5.15 -3.97
CA ASN A 144 -18.60 -4.18 -5.05
C ASN A 144 -17.12 -3.94 -5.40
N ASP A 145 -16.24 -4.02 -4.41
CA ASP A 145 -14.81 -3.77 -4.57
C ASP A 145 -13.98 -5.05 -4.64
N SER A 146 -14.61 -6.21 -4.81
CA SER A 146 -13.93 -7.52 -4.84
C SER A 146 -12.80 -7.59 -5.87
N TRP A 147 -12.89 -6.81 -6.95
CA TRP A 147 -11.82 -6.69 -7.95
C TRP A 147 -10.53 -6.08 -7.39
N LYS A 148 -10.60 -5.14 -6.42
CA LYS A 148 -9.41 -4.55 -5.78
C LYS A 148 -8.69 -5.58 -4.90
N ASP A 149 -9.45 -6.40 -4.16
CA ASP A 149 -8.88 -7.52 -3.39
C ASP A 149 -8.22 -8.54 -4.32
N ALA A 150 -8.85 -8.86 -5.45
CA ALA A 150 -8.24 -9.70 -6.49
C ALA A 150 -6.96 -9.07 -7.04
N PHE A 151 -6.93 -7.75 -7.25
CA PHE A 151 -5.75 -7.04 -7.73
C PHE A 151 -4.61 -7.01 -6.69
N LEU A 152 -4.90 -6.78 -5.41
CA LEU A 152 -3.95 -6.88 -4.31
C LEU A 152 -3.30 -8.28 -4.24
N LYS A 153 -4.11 -9.33 -4.39
CA LYS A 153 -3.62 -10.72 -4.48
C LYS A 153 -2.75 -10.94 -5.72
N ALA A 154 -3.12 -10.37 -6.86
CA ALA A 154 -2.33 -10.46 -8.08
C ALA A 154 -0.95 -9.77 -7.94
N ILE A 155 -0.87 -8.63 -7.25
CA ILE A 155 0.40 -7.96 -6.93
C ILE A 155 1.29 -8.88 -6.10
N THR A 156 0.75 -9.49 -5.04
CA THR A 156 1.52 -10.41 -4.18
C THR A 156 1.99 -11.64 -4.94
N ALA A 157 1.13 -12.22 -5.78
CA ALA A 157 1.50 -13.39 -6.60
C ALA A 157 2.60 -13.04 -7.62
N GLU A 158 2.60 -11.82 -8.15
CA GLU A 158 3.59 -11.39 -9.14
C GLU A 158 4.91 -10.95 -8.48
N TYR A 159 4.92 -10.28 -7.32
CA TYR A 159 6.12 -9.63 -6.78
C TYR A 159 6.41 -9.92 -5.29
N GLY A 160 5.55 -10.68 -4.61
CA GLY A 160 5.65 -10.89 -3.17
C GLY A 160 6.60 -12.02 -2.77
N THR A 161 6.73 -13.06 -3.59
CA THR A 161 7.49 -14.28 -3.25
C THR A 161 8.84 -14.34 -3.99
N ASP A 162 8.87 -14.99 -5.15
CA ASP A 162 10.09 -15.45 -5.82
C ASP A 162 10.68 -14.40 -6.76
N LYS A 163 9.89 -13.38 -7.11
CA LYS A 163 10.31 -12.28 -7.97
C LYS A 163 10.73 -11.10 -7.11
N ILE A 164 12.03 -10.94 -6.97
CA ILE A 164 12.61 -9.68 -6.50
C ILE A 164 12.72 -8.76 -7.69
N LEU A 165 12.23 -7.54 -7.55
CA LEU A 165 12.44 -6.49 -8.55
C LEU A 165 13.91 -6.04 -8.44
N GLN A 166 14.75 -6.61 -9.31
CA GLN A 166 16.22 -6.49 -9.25
C GLN A 166 16.81 -5.43 -10.19
N LYS A 167 16.00 -4.58 -10.83
CA LYS A 167 16.53 -3.64 -11.83
C LYS A 167 17.27 -2.50 -11.11
N ASP A 168 18.58 -2.66 -11.01
CA ASP A 168 19.57 -1.69 -10.55
C ASP A 168 19.26 -1.10 -9.17
N THR A 169 19.42 -1.89 -8.10
CA THR A 169 19.49 -1.47 -6.66
C THR A 169 18.69 -0.19 -6.29
N PRO A 170 17.57 -0.25 -5.54
CA PRO A 170 17.29 -1.23 -4.47
C PRO A 170 16.42 -2.43 -4.86
N HIS A 171 16.49 -3.51 -4.06
CA HIS A 171 15.64 -4.69 -4.20
C HIS A 171 14.28 -4.49 -3.55
N TYR A 172 13.21 -4.75 -4.28
CA TYR A 172 11.83 -4.59 -3.78
C TYR A 172 11.02 -5.87 -3.87
N ARG A 173 10.17 -6.07 -2.87
CA ARG A 173 8.98 -6.93 -2.90
C ARG A 173 7.73 -6.06 -2.78
N LEU A 174 6.72 -6.35 -3.60
CA LEU A 174 5.42 -5.69 -3.52
C LEU A 174 4.40 -6.68 -2.98
N ILE A 175 3.60 -6.25 -2.01
CA ILE A 175 2.61 -7.09 -1.34
C ILE A 175 1.30 -6.32 -1.30
N GLY A 176 0.23 -6.92 -1.79
CA GLY A 176 -1.14 -6.51 -1.46
C GLY A 176 -1.68 -7.40 -0.35
N LEU A 177 -2.10 -6.80 0.76
CA LEU A 177 -2.80 -7.51 1.82
C LEU A 177 -4.27 -7.72 1.43
N PRO A 178 -4.95 -8.73 2.01
CA PRO A 178 -6.42 -8.78 1.99
C PRO A 178 -7.01 -7.48 2.55
N PHE A 179 -8.30 -7.23 2.31
CA PHE A 179 -8.98 -6.11 2.97
C PHE A 179 -8.90 -6.19 4.50
N PHE A 180 -8.74 -5.02 5.12
CA PHE A 180 -8.95 -4.86 6.56
C PHE A 180 -10.39 -4.40 6.80
N THR A 181 -11.23 -5.26 7.36
CA THR A 181 -12.66 -5.00 7.50
C THR A 181 -13.06 -4.60 8.92
N ASP A 182 -14.29 -4.16 9.11
CA ASP A 182 -14.87 -3.83 10.41
C ASP A 182 -15.38 -5.04 11.19
N ASN A 183 -15.15 -6.27 10.69
CA ASN A 183 -15.50 -7.49 11.43
C ASN A 183 -14.44 -7.84 12.49
N GLN A 184 -14.87 -8.52 13.56
CA GLN A 184 -14.03 -8.75 14.74
C GLN A 184 -12.86 -9.72 14.50
N GLU A 185 -12.85 -10.49 13.41
CA GLU A 185 -11.88 -11.56 13.23
C GLU A 185 -10.69 -11.17 12.36
N ASN A 186 -10.90 -10.37 11.28
CA ASN A 186 -9.83 -9.94 10.33
C ASN A 186 -8.76 -11.03 10.07
N GLU A 187 -9.17 -12.30 10.06
CA GLU A 187 -8.24 -13.40 10.33
C GLU A 187 -7.22 -13.55 9.20
N GLN A 188 -7.70 -13.37 7.96
CA GLN A 188 -6.86 -13.41 6.76
C GLN A 188 -5.87 -12.24 6.71
N PHE A 189 -6.30 -11.04 7.14
CA PHE A 189 -5.43 -9.88 7.23
C PHE A 189 -4.32 -10.14 8.25
N THR A 190 -4.70 -10.55 9.47
CA THR A 190 -3.77 -10.83 10.57
C THR A 190 -2.76 -11.92 10.19
N LYS A 191 -3.19 -13.02 9.55
CA LYS A 191 -2.28 -14.08 9.06
C LYS A 191 -1.32 -13.59 7.97
N SER A 192 -1.76 -12.63 7.16
CA SER A 192 -0.96 -12.08 6.06
C SER A 192 -0.06 -10.93 6.50
N PHE A 193 -0.34 -10.29 7.63
CA PHE A 193 0.37 -9.11 8.09
C PHE A 193 1.72 -9.46 8.75
N PRO A 194 2.79 -8.68 8.50
CA PRO A 194 2.92 -7.76 7.38
C PRO A 194 3.38 -8.46 6.09
N LEU A 195 3.97 -9.65 6.21
CA LEU A 195 4.57 -10.37 5.09
C LEU A 195 3.93 -11.75 4.83
N GLY A 196 3.21 -12.34 5.79
CA GLY A 196 2.50 -13.62 5.59
C GLY A 196 3.36 -14.71 4.94
N ALA A 197 2.82 -15.36 3.90
CA ALA A 197 3.54 -16.35 3.12
C ALA A 197 4.72 -15.78 2.31
N ALA A 198 4.79 -14.46 2.08
CA ALA A 198 5.97 -13.82 1.47
C ALA A 198 7.19 -13.78 2.41
N SER A 199 7.00 -14.12 3.70
CA SER A 199 8.10 -14.36 4.65
C SER A 199 8.58 -15.81 4.66
N LEU A 200 7.83 -16.76 4.09
CA LEU A 200 8.17 -18.17 4.18
C LEU A 200 9.25 -18.50 3.15
N GLU A 201 10.46 -18.64 3.68
CA GLU A 201 11.59 -19.27 3.02
C GLU A 201 11.19 -20.66 2.52
N LYS A 202 11.52 -20.96 1.26
CA LYS A 202 11.87 -22.31 0.85
C LYS A 202 13.35 -22.35 0.56
#